data_AF-A0AAJ1K7G3-F1
#
_entry.id   AF-A0AAJ1K7G3-F1
#
_cell.length_a   1.000
_cell.length_b   1.000
_cell.length_c   1.000
_cell.angle_alpha   90.00
_cell.angle_beta   90.00
_cell.angle_gamma   90.00
#
_symmetry.space_group_name_H-M   'P 1'
#
loop_
_entity.id
_entity.type
_entity.pdbx_description
1 polymer ?
#
loop_
_entity_poly.entity_id
_entity_poly.type
_entity_poly.pdbx_seq_one_letter_code
_entity_poly.pdbx_strand_id
1 'polypeptide(L)'
;MRELKKKNIIILIMITIITLTIGCTLKVMHDRNVEKEKAATAAIEHIKKKENIDVIVTKVDIRPAVSGGMIRVSGHVKDQKNRKFFVSISKRQNYSIVGWGLDRLE
;
A
#
# COMPACT_ATOMS: atom_id res chain seq x y z
N MET A 1 -43.64 4.60 -29.03
CA MET A 1 -42.67 3.46 -28.94
C MET A 1 -41.20 3.85 -29.10
N ARG A 2 -40.83 4.78 -30.01
CA ARG A 2 -39.43 5.17 -30.30
C ARG A 2 -38.74 5.90 -29.13
N GLU A 3 -39.46 6.77 -28.42
CA GLU A 3 -38.96 7.51 -27.25
C GLU A 3 -38.70 6.62 -26.02
N LEU A 4 -39.52 5.58 -25.82
CA LEU A 4 -39.32 4.57 -24.77
C LEU A 4 -38.03 3.76 -25.00
N LYS A 5 -37.73 3.40 -26.26
CA LYS A 5 -36.47 2.72 -26.62
C LYS A 5 -35.24 3.61 -26.39
N LYS A 6 -35.30 4.90 -26.74
CA LYS A 6 -34.21 5.87 -26.45
C LYS A 6 -33.96 6.04 -24.96
N LYS A 7 -35.01 6.20 -24.16
CA LYS A 7 -34.90 6.34 -22.70
C LYS A 7 -34.30 5.07 -22.05
N ASN A 8 -34.67 3.88 -22.53
CA ASN A 8 -34.11 2.62 -22.05
C ASN A 8 -32.63 2.43 -22.42
N ILE A 9 -32.21 2.90 -23.61
CA ILE A 9 -30.79 2.89 -24.02
C ILE A 9 -29.97 3.84 -23.14
N ILE A 10 -30.48 5.04 -22.85
CA ILE A 10 -29.81 6.00 -21.96
C ILE A 10 -29.65 5.41 -20.55
N ILE A 11 -30.68 4.75 -20.02
CA ILE A 11 -30.62 4.07 -18.73
C ILE A 11 -29.57 2.96 -18.73
N LEU A 12 -29.49 2.16 -19.81
CA LEU A 12 -28.50 1.09 -19.93
C LEU A 12 -27.07 1.64 -19.90
N ILE A 13 -26.80 2.72 -20.66
CA ILE A 13 -25.49 3.39 -20.69
C ILE A 13 -25.12 3.92 -19.30
N MET A 14 -26.07 4.54 -18.59
CA MET A 14 -25.84 5.03 -17.22
C MET A 14 -25.47 3.90 -16.26
N ILE A 15 -26.17 2.76 -16.34
CA ILE A 15 -25.86 1.59 -15.49
C ILE A 15 -24.45 1.06 -15.79
N THR A 16 -24.06 0.97 -17.06
CA THR A 16 -22.70 0.52 -17.44
C THR A 16 -21.60 1.45 -16.92
N ILE A 17 -21.82 2.76 -16.91
CA ILE A 17 -20.86 3.72 -16.36
C ILE A 17 -20.73 3.54 -14.83
N ILE A 18 -21.85 3.35 -14.13
CA ILE A 18 -21.86 3.13 -12.67
C ILE A 18 -21.11 1.85 -12.31
N THR A 19 -21.36 0.73 -13.00
CA THR A 19 -20.68 -0.53 -12.69
C THR A 19 -19.18 -0.49 -13.01
N LEU A 20 -18.79 0.19 -14.09
CA LEU A 20 -17.38 0.36 -14.47
C LEU A 20 -16.61 1.20 -13.44
N THR A 21 -17.21 2.29 -12.94
CA THR A 21 -16.56 3.14 -11.92
C THR A 21 -16.34 2.41 -10.61
N ILE A 22 -17.34 1.68 -10.11
CA ILE A 22 -17.23 0.88 -8.86
C ILE A 22 -16.16 -0.21 -8.99
N GLY A 23 -16.16 -0.95 -10.11
CA GLY A 23 -15.17 -2.01 -10.36
C GLY A 23 -13.74 -1.47 -10.42
N CYS A 24 -13.54 -0.30 -11.04
CA CYS A 24 -12.24 0.36 -11.10
C CYS A 24 -11.74 0.78 -9.71
N THR A 25 -12.61 1.40 -8.89
CA THR A 25 -12.25 1.81 -7.52
C THR A 25 -11.88 0.61 -6.65
N LEU A 26 -12.65 -0.49 -6.71
CA LEU A 26 -12.39 -1.68 -5.91
C LEU A 26 -11.02 -2.31 -6.24
N LYS A 27 -10.69 -2.40 -7.53
CA LYS A 27 -9.39 -2.92 -7.98
C LYS A 27 -8.23 -2.08 -7.45
N VAL A 28 -8.31 -0.76 -7.57
CA VAL A 28 -7.26 0.16 -7.06
C VAL A 28 -7.06 0.03 -5.56
N MET A 29 -8.14 -0.15 -4.79
CA MET A 29 -8.05 -0.37 -3.34
C MET A 29 -7.40 -1.70 -3.00
N HIS A 30 -7.78 -2.78 -3.70
CA HIS A 30 -7.20 -4.10 -3.50
C HIS A 30 -5.70 -4.11 -3.82
N ASP A 31 -5.32 -3.62 -4.99
CA ASP A 31 -3.91 -3.53 -5.41
C ASP A 31 -3.09 -2.75 -4.37
N ARG A 32 -3.61 -1.61 -3.89
CA ARG A 32 -2.91 -0.80 -2.87
C ARG A 32 -2.73 -1.52 -1.54
N ASN A 33 -3.69 -2.36 -1.12
CA ASN A 33 -3.57 -3.14 0.11
C ASN A 33 -2.52 -4.25 -0.03
N VAL A 34 -2.50 -4.95 -1.17
CA VAL A 34 -1.48 -5.97 -1.48
C VAL A 34 -0.08 -5.34 -1.48
N GLU A 35 0.08 -4.14 -2.05
CA GLU A 35 1.36 -3.42 -2.01
C GLU A 35 1.81 -3.08 -0.59
N LYS A 36 0.87 -2.67 0.28
CA LYS A 36 1.17 -2.38 1.68
C LYS A 36 1.59 -3.62 2.45
N GLU A 37 0.90 -4.74 2.25
CA GLU A 37 1.21 -6.01 2.91
C GLU A 37 2.59 -6.52 2.48
N LYS A 38 2.88 -6.56 1.17
CA LYS A 38 4.19 -6.97 0.66
C LYS A 38 5.33 -6.11 1.21
N ALA A 39 5.14 -4.79 1.26
CA ALA A 39 6.11 -3.88 1.84
C ALA A 39 6.30 -4.09 3.35
N ALA A 40 5.20 -4.30 4.10
CA ALA A 40 5.25 -4.58 5.53
C ALA A 40 6.03 -5.86 5.85
N THR A 41 5.73 -6.95 5.13
CA THR A 41 6.44 -8.23 5.28
C THR A 41 7.93 -8.08 5.00
N ALA A 42 8.31 -7.44 3.89
CA ALA A 42 9.71 -7.21 3.55
C ALA A 42 10.45 -6.38 4.63
N ALA A 43 9.78 -5.38 5.21
CA ALA A 43 10.36 -4.60 6.31
C ALA A 43 10.57 -5.43 7.57
N ILE A 44 9.58 -6.23 7.97
CA ILE A 44 9.66 -7.10 9.16
C ILE A 44 10.79 -8.11 8.99
N GLU A 45 10.84 -8.80 7.85
CA GLU A 45 11.89 -9.79 7.55
C GLU A 45 13.29 -9.17 7.57
N HIS A 46 13.44 -7.98 6.98
CA HIS A 46 14.72 -7.28 6.95
C HIS A 46 15.21 -6.92 8.36
N ILE A 47 14.35 -6.33 9.20
CA ILE A 47 14.72 -5.99 10.58
C ILE A 47 15.01 -7.24 11.40
N LYS A 48 14.18 -8.28 11.29
CA LYS A 48 14.41 -9.55 11.98
C LYS A 48 15.74 -10.17 11.58
N LYS A 49 16.10 -10.15 10.29
CA LYS A 49 17.38 -10.69 9.81
C LYS A 49 18.59 -9.86 10.24
N LYS A 50 18.49 -8.53 10.27
CA LYS A 50 19.62 -7.64 10.56
C LYS A 50 19.84 -7.43 12.06
N GLU A 51 18.77 -7.30 12.82
CA GLU A 51 18.81 -6.90 14.22
C GLU A 51 18.36 -8.02 15.17
N ASN A 52 17.81 -9.12 14.65
CA ASN A 52 17.24 -10.22 15.45
C ASN A 52 16.13 -9.77 16.43
N ILE A 53 15.31 -8.81 16.00
CA ILE A 53 14.23 -8.22 16.80
C ILE A 53 12.91 -8.35 16.05
N ASP A 54 11.84 -8.69 16.78
CA ASP A 54 10.48 -8.65 16.27
C ASP A 54 9.90 -7.23 16.38
N VAL A 55 9.30 -6.76 15.28
CA VAL A 55 8.75 -5.41 15.17
C VAL A 55 7.30 -5.42 14.74
N ILE A 56 6.56 -4.39 15.13
CA ILE A 56 5.16 -4.16 14.76
C ILE A 56 5.10 -2.99 13.80
N VAL A 57 4.60 -3.23 12.59
CA VAL A 57 4.32 -2.18 11.60
C VAL A 57 3.08 -1.40 12.03
N THR A 58 3.18 -0.08 12.10
CA THR A 58 2.06 0.81 12.43
C THR A 58 1.62 1.66 11.26
N LYS A 59 2.52 1.91 10.30
CA LYS A 59 2.24 2.75 9.14
C LYS A 59 3.02 2.31 7.91
N VAL A 60 2.31 2.21 6.79
CA VAL A 60 2.88 2.01 5.45
C VAL A 60 2.46 3.17 4.57
N ASP A 61 3.43 4.00 4.22
CA ASP A 61 3.23 5.20 3.40
C ASP A 61 3.77 4.96 1.99
N ILE A 62 2.86 4.90 1.01
CA ILE A 62 3.20 4.70 -0.40
C ILE A 62 3.29 6.09 -1.03
N ARG A 63 4.52 6.52 -1.32
CA ARG A 63 4.74 7.81 -1.98
C ARG A 63 4.32 7.74 -3.46
N PRO A 64 3.86 8.86 -4.03
CA PRO A 64 3.45 8.92 -5.43
C PRO A 64 4.55 8.46 -6.39
N ALA A 65 4.15 8.02 -7.59
CA ALA A 65 5.08 7.53 -8.62
C ALA A 65 6.16 8.56 -9.02
N VAL A 66 5.84 9.86 -8.92
CA VAL A 66 6.78 10.97 -9.13
C VAL A 66 7.93 10.99 -8.11
N SER A 67 7.73 10.42 -6.92
CA SER A 67 8.74 10.26 -5.88
C SER A 67 9.53 8.94 -6.02
N GLY A 68 9.63 8.40 -7.23
CA GLY A 68 10.35 7.14 -7.50
C GLY A 68 9.60 5.87 -7.08
N GLY A 69 8.34 5.97 -6.65
CA GLY A 69 7.58 4.82 -6.14
C GLY A 69 8.17 4.24 -4.86
N MET A 70 8.62 5.10 -3.95
CA MET A 70 9.11 4.66 -2.64
C MET A 70 7.97 4.35 -1.68
N ILE A 71 8.13 3.28 -0.91
CA ILE A 71 7.24 2.89 0.18
C ILE A 71 8.02 3.01 1.47
N ARG A 72 7.51 3.78 2.43
CA ARG A 72 8.09 3.90 3.77
C ARG A 72 7.23 3.09 4.74
N VAL A 73 7.82 2.06 5.31
CA VAL A 73 7.24 1.27 6.39
C VAL A 73 7.82 1.79 7.70
N SER A 74 6.98 1.95 8.72
CA SER A 74 7.40 2.41 10.04
C SER A 74 6.58 1.77 11.13
N GLY A 75 7.17 1.71 12.32
CA GLY A 75 6.58 1.05 13.46
C GLY A 75 7.47 1.11 14.67
N HIS A 76 7.29 0.15 15.58
CA HIS A 76 8.08 0.05 16.79
C HIS A 76 8.46 -1.40 17.08
N VAL A 77 9.45 -1.60 17.94
CA VAL A 77 9.80 -2.92 18.46
C VAL A 77 8.62 -3.47 19.27
N LYS A 78 8.33 -4.78 19.12
CA LYS A 78 7.17 -5.43 19.73
C LYS A 78 7.06 -5.15 21.23
N ASP A 79 8.16 -5.32 21.95
CA ASP A 79 8.20 -5.19 23.41
C ASP A 79 8.59 -3.77 23.88
N GLN A 80 8.93 -2.87 22.95
CA GLN A 80 9.46 -1.53 23.26
C GLN A 80 8.87 -0.47 22.31
N LYS A 81 7.67 0.05 22.65
CA LYS A 81 6.96 1.06 21.84
C LYS A 81 7.77 2.34 21.58
N ASN A 82 8.69 2.67 22.48
CA ASN A 82 9.54 3.86 22.36
C ASN A 82 10.62 3.71 21.29
N ARG A 83 11.02 2.46 20.97
CA ARG A 83 12.00 2.19 19.93
C ARG A 83 11.30 2.09 18.60
N LYS A 84 11.44 3.13 17.79
CA LYS A 84 10.83 3.17 16.47
C LYS A 84 11.78 2.61 15.43
N PHE A 85 11.21 2.12 14.35
CA PHE A 85 11.97 1.75 13.17
C PHE A 85 11.33 2.35 11.93
N PHE A 86 12.14 2.49 10.89
CA PHE A 86 11.65 2.76 9.56
C PHE A 86 12.43 1.95 8.53
N VAL A 87 11.75 1.55 7.47
CA VAL A 87 12.33 0.89 6.30
C VAL A 87 11.80 1.59 5.06
N SER A 88 12.70 2.02 4.20
CA SER A 88 12.40 2.60 2.89
C SER A 88 12.61 1.52 1.83
N ILE A 89 11.58 1.31 1.02
CA ILE A 89 11.48 0.23 0.05
C ILE A 89 11.22 0.85 -1.32
N SER A 90 11.91 0.38 -2.35
CA SER A 90 11.68 0.82 -3.73
C SER A 90 10.75 -0.14 -4.45
N LYS A 91 9.57 0.33 -4.84
CA LYS A 91 8.64 -0.44 -5.68
C LYS A 91 9.25 -0.72 -7.05
N ARG A 92 9.98 0.24 -7.63
CA ARG A 92 10.62 0.12 -8.94
C ARG A 92 11.72 -0.95 -8.96
N GLN A 93 12.38 -1.19 -7.83
CA GLN A 93 13.42 -2.21 -7.71
C GLN A 93 12.86 -3.48 -7.04
N ASN A 94 11.67 -3.93 -7.46
CA ASN A 94 11.02 -5.15 -6.96
C ASN A 94 10.99 -5.26 -5.42
N TYR A 95 10.56 -4.19 -4.74
CA TYR A 95 10.47 -4.14 -3.27
C TYR A 95 11.83 -4.29 -2.56
N SER A 96 12.92 -3.89 -3.22
CA SER A 96 14.25 -3.87 -2.59
C SER A 96 14.34 -2.79 -1.50
N ILE A 97 15.07 -3.12 -0.43
CA ILE A 97 15.34 -2.21 0.68
C ILE A 97 16.37 -1.18 0.23
N VAL A 98 16.01 0.10 0.25
CA VAL A 98 16.92 1.21 -0.14
C VAL A 98 17.52 1.92 1.07
N GLY A 99 16.95 1.74 2.25
CA GLY A 99 17.46 2.30 3.49
C GLY A 99 16.59 1.90 4.67
N TRP A 100 17.16 1.84 5.85
CA TRP A 100 16.45 1.49 7.07
C TRP A 100 17.13 2.12 8.28
N GLY A 101 16.39 2.23 9.37
CA GLY A 101 16.90 2.69 10.65
C GLY A 101 16.07 2.12 11.78
N LEU A 102 16.74 1.89 12.90
CA LEU A 102 16.16 1.47 14.16
C LEU A 102 16.70 2.41 15.23
N ASP A 103 15.80 3.00 16.02
CA ASP A 103 16.21 3.81 17.17
C ASP A 103 17.02 2.91 18.12
N ARG A 104 18.29 3.28 18.30
CA ARG A 104 19.14 2.69 19.34
C ARG A 104 18.88 3.48 20.61
N LEU A 105 18.52 2.76 21.68
CA LEU A 105 18.58 3.34 23.01
C LEU A 105 20.07 3.58 23.29
N GLU A 106 20.47 4.84 23.42
CA GLU A 106 21.74 5.20 24.07
C GLU A 106 21.65 4.90 25.56
#